data_AF-A0A1H0WW42-F1
#
_entry.id   AF-A0A1H0WW42-F1
#
_cell.length_a   1.000
_cell.length_b   1.000
_cell.length_c   1.000
_cell.angle_alpha   90.00
_cell.angle_beta   90.00
_cell.angle_gamma   90.00
#
_symmetry.space_group_name_H-M   'P 1'
#
loop_
_entity.id
_entity.type
_entity.pdbx_description
1 polymer ?
#
loop_
_entity_poly.entity_id
_entity_poly.type
_entity_poly.pdbx_seq_one_letter_code
_entity_poly.pdbx_strand_id
1 'polypeptide(L)'
;MRKVLTLAAIGLLAIALVVSDHPFPPPSAPDRETRTAVVALGDSTMSGEGAGDYEPGTDGEDGGNWCHRSRGAEIMKAGVEADRRFNLACSGANSDKLRNEQLPRLREIAGSHRVVAIVVGIGANDDPRFSEILNKCFEAWGKRSDCTSAVAPEWSKRVKRMVPKVENTLNAVRQTMRDSSYLDSEYQLVVQSYAAPVSPKMPRSLQNLSGCPLRTTDLEWVVEEAVPELSNGLRTAASKVGARFLDLARAGEGHEACAGGDDPGTEWFTRLSVDWEGLTDQRRSSHALQQSFHPNARGHEQIARCLTEFLAADERAGACVPRLDGSLGLSTES
;
A
#
# COMPACT_ATOMS: atom_id res chain seq x y z
N MET A 1 -59.75 29.50 -45.35
CA MET A 1 -59.22 28.25 -44.78
C MET A 1 -57.76 27.97 -45.16
N ARG A 2 -57.36 28.02 -46.45
CA ARG A 2 -55.96 27.78 -46.88
C ARG A 2 -54.88 28.60 -46.17
N LYS A 3 -55.08 29.91 -45.96
CA LYS A 3 -54.09 30.80 -45.30
C LYS A 3 -53.88 30.51 -43.80
N VAL A 4 -54.89 29.95 -43.12
CA VAL A 4 -54.82 29.61 -41.69
C VAL A 4 -54.01 28.32 -41.47
N LEU A 5 -54.12 27.35 -42.38
CA LEU A 5 -53.30 26.15 -42.36
C LEU A 5 -51.81 26.44 -42.61
N THR A 6 -51.47 27.42 -43.46
CA THR A 6 -50.08 27.76 -43.76
C THR A 6 -49.37 28.42 -42.58
N LEU A 7 -50.06 29.30 -41.85
CA LEU A 7 -49.53 29.94 -40.63
C LEU A 7 -49.35 28.94 -39.48
N ALA A 8 -50.28 27.98 -39.33
CA ALA A 8 -50.15 26.92 -38.34
C ALA A 8 -48.98 25.97 -38.64
N ALA A 9 -48.76 25.62 -39.91
CA ALA A 9 -47.63 24.78 -40.33
C ALA A 9 -46.27 25.46 -40.11
N ILE A 10 -46.17 26.77 -40.34
CA ILE A 10 -44.93 27.54 -40.10
C ILE A 10 -44.66 27.67 -38.60
N GLY A 11 -45.70 27.89 -37.78
CA GLY A 11 -45.57 27.93 -36.32
C GLY A 11 -45.11 26.60 -35.71
N LEU A 12 -45.65 25.47 -36.20
CA LEU A 12 -45.23 24.14 -35.77
C LEU A 12 -43.80 23.79 -36.18
N LEU A 13 -43.36 24.22 -37.37
CA LEU A 13 -41.99 23.98 -37.85
C LEU A 13 -40.96 24.83 -37.07
N ALA A 14 -41.31 26.06 -36.71
CA ALA A 14 -40.46 26.93 -35.88
C ALA A 14 -40.31 26.39 -34.44
N ILE A 15 -41.37 25.85 -33.84
CA ILE A 15 -41.30 25.22 -32.51
C ILE A 15 -40.49 23.93 -32.56
N ALA A 16 -40.64 23.11 -33.62
CA ALA A 16 -39.83 21.91 -33.79
C ALA A 16 -38.33 22.20 -33.94
N LEU A 17 -37.97 23.28 -34.65
CA LEU A 17 -36.58 23.72 -34.80
C LEU A 17 -36.00 24.28 -33.49
N VAL A 18 -36.79 25.00 -32.68
CA VAL A 18 -36.36 25.53 -31.38
C VAL A 18 -36.18 24.42 -30.33
N VAL A 19 -37.01 23.36 -30.37
CA VAL A 19 -36.91 22.23 -29.42
C VAL A 19 -35.82 21.23 -29.81
N SER A 20 -35.44 21.16 -31.09
CA SER A 20 -34.42 20.20 -31.58
C SER A 20 -32.97 20.66 -31.36
N ASP A 21 -32.74 21.94 -31.07
CA ASP A 21 -31.40 22.53 -30.85
C ASP A 21 -31.01 22.60 -29.35
N HIS A 22 -31.81 22.03 -28.46
CA HIS A 22 -31.36 21.81 -27.09
C HIS A 22 -30.51 20.53 -27.05
N PRO A 23 -29.18 20.61 -26.92
CA PRO A 23 -28.38 19.43 -26.64
C PRO A 23 -28.96 18.81 -25.38
N PHE A 24 -29.45 17.57 -25.49
CA PHE A 24 -29.77 16.78 -24.31
C PHE A 24 -28.52 16.81 -23.42
N PRO A 25 -28.61 17.28 -22.17
CA PRO A 25 -27.49 17.16 -21.26
C PRO A 25 -27.11 15.67 -21.27
N PRO A 26 -25.81 15.34 -21.40
CA PRO A 26 -25.39 13.95 -21.31
C PRO A 26 -25.99 13.36 -20.03
N PRO A 27 -26.35 12.06 -20.03
CA PRO A 27 -26.79 11.39 -18.82
C PRO A 27 -25.84 11.78 -17.68
N SER A 28 -26.38 12.28 -16.56
CA SER A 28 -25.57 12.57 -15.40
C SER A 28 -24.74 11.32 -15.11
N ALA A 29 -23.42 11.47 -15.06
CA ALA A 29 -22.52 10.38 -14.70
C ALA A 29 -23.10 9.64 -13.49
N PRO A 30 -23.01 8.29 -13.42
CA PRO A 30 -23.53 7.52 -12.29
C PRO A 30 -23.13 8.25 -11.01
N ASP A 31 -24.11 8.56 -10.16
CA ASP A 31 -24.00 9.59 -9.12
C ASP A 31 -22.80 9.31 -8.19
N ARG A 32 -21.64 9.82 -8.60
CA ARG A 32 -20.35 9.63 -7.96
C ARG A 32 -20.44 10.02 -6.50
N GLU A 33 -21.24 11.04 -6.20
CA GLU A 33 -21.38 11.60 -4.86
C GLU A 33 -21.97 10.60 -3.87
N THR A 34 -22.80 9.67 -4.35
CA THR A 34 -23.49 8.68 -3.50
C THR A 34 -22.68 7.43 -3.19
N ARG A 35 -21.59 7.16 -3.94
CA ARG A 35 -20.79 5.93 -3.76
C ARG A 35 -19.37 6.25 -3.32
N THR A 36 -19.15 6.15 -2.03
CA THR A 36 -17.86 6.41 -1.41
C THR A 36 -16.86 5.28 -1.61
N ALA A 37 -15.57 5.63 -1.71
CA ALA A 37 -14.51 4.65 -1.85
C ALA A 37 -13.27 5.00 -1.04
N VAL A 38 -12.59 3.97 -0.54
CA VAL A 38 -11.21 4.06 -0.06
C VAL A 38 -10.29 3.24 -0.95
N VAL A 39 -9.07 3.73 -1.19
CA VAL A 39 -8.14 3.15 -2.15
C VAL A 39 -6.77 2.95 -1.51
N ALA A 40 -6.20 1.75 -1.66
CA ALA A 40 -4.79 1.51 -1.40
C ALA A 40 -3.98 1.55 -2.70
N LEU A 41 -2.87 2.26 -2.67
CA LEU A 41 -1.82 2.24 -3.69
C LEU A 41 -0.51 1.83 -3.02
N GLY A 42 0.39 1.19 -3.75
CA GLY A 42 1.68 0.83 -3.17
C GLY A 42 2.25 -0.48 -3.64
N ASP A 43 3.15 -0.99 -2.82
CA ASP A 43 3.86 -2.24 -3.05
C ASP A 43 3.24 -3.44 -2.33
N SER A 44 4.04 -4.45 -2.01
CA SER A 44 3.62 -5.72 -1.41
C SER A 44 2.99 -5.55 -0.02
N THR A 45 3.44 -4.56 0.76
CA THR A 45 2.87 -4.33 2.10
C THR A 45 1.49 -3.70 2.05
N MET A 46 1.12 -3.08 0.94
CA MET A 46 -0.23 -2.57 0.70
C MET A 46 -1.09 -3.60 -0.06
N SER A 47 -0.47 -4.42 -0.92
CA SER A 47 -1.19 -5.44 -1.69
C SER A 47 -1.71 -6.56 -0.78
N GLY A 48 -0.99 -6.85 0.31
CA GLY A 48 -1.31 -7.94 1.21
C GLY A 48 -0.52 -9.21 0.95
N GLU A 49 0.63 -9.09 0.31
CA GLU A 49 1.62 -10.17 0.25
C GLU A 49 1.85 -10.76 1.65
N GLY A 50 1.80 -12.09 1.78
CA GLY A 50 1.94 -12.80 3.05
C GLY A 50 0.63 -12.99 3.83
N ALA A 51 -0.46 -12.32 3.43
CA ALA A 51 -1.77 -12.48 4.07
C ALA A 51 -2.61 -13.63 3.49
N GLY A 52 -2.21 -14.23 2.37
CA GLY A 52 -2.99 -15.27 1.67
C GLY A 52 -4.30 -14.72 1.09
N ASP A 53 -5.28 -15.59 0.78
CA ASP A 53 -6.59 -15.23 0.21
C ASP A 53 -6.48 -14.15 -0.91
N TYR A 54 -5.60 -14.42 -1.87
CA TYR A 54 -5.36 -13.52 -2.99
C TYR A 54 -6.56 -13.50 -3.94
N GLU A 55 -6.81 -12.33 -4.51
CA GLU A 55 -7.75 -12.16 -5.61
C GLU A 55 -7.31 -13.06 -6.78
N PRO A 56 -8.24 -13.83 -7.39
CA PRO A 56 -7.91 -14.71 -8.51
C PRO A 56 -7.17 -13.97 -9.63
N GLY A 57 -6.10 -14.59 -10.12
CA GLY A 57 -5.26 -14.01 -11.18
C GLY A 57 -4.29 -12.95 -10.68
N THR A 58 -4.01 -12.90 -9.37
CA THR A 58 -2.98 -12.03 -8.78
C THR A 58 -1.88 -12.81 -8.06
N ASP A 59 -1.98 -14.15 -8.02
CA ASP A 59 -1.05 -15.09 -7.36
C ASP A 59 -0.13 -15.81 -8.37
N GLY A 60 0.03 -15.22 -9.55
CA GLY A 60 0.91 -15.76 -10.58
C GLY A 60 0.47 -17.11 -11.12
N GLU A 61 -0.83 -17.45 -11.02
CA GLU A 61 -1.38 -18.76 -11.37
C GLU A 61 -1.06 -19.17 -12.82
N ASP A 62 -1.06 -18.18 -13.73
CA ASP A 62 -0.70 -18.36 -15.15
C ASP A 62 0.73 -17.87 -15.48
N GLY A 63 1.56 -17.62 -14.47
CA GLY A 63 2.88 -17.00 -14.61
C GLY A 63 2.85 -15.50 -14.97
N GLY A 64 1.68 -14.88 -14.86
CA GLY A 64 1.43 -13.49 -15.27
C GLY A 64 1.50 -12.49 -14.11
N ASN A 65 0.34 -12.16 -13.56
CA ASN A 65 0.20 -11.10 -12.56
C ASN A 65 0.52 -11.62 -11.15
N TRP A 66 1.56 -11.04 -10.55
CA TRP A 66 2.07 -11.35 -9.20
C TRP A 66 1.83 -10.19 -8.22
N CYS A 67 0.76 -9.42 -8.41
CA CYS A 67 0.48 -8.31 -7.52
C CYS A 67 0.12 -8.75 -6.09
N HIS A 68 -0.28 -10.01 -5.87
CA HIS A 68 -0.66 -10.56 -4.57
C HIS A 68 -1.63 -9.66 -3.82
N ARG A 69 -2.79 -9.38 -4.44
CA ARG A 69 -3.83 -8.55 -3.83
C ARG A 69 -4.67 -9.41 -2.91
N SER A 70 -4.41 -9.32 -1.62
CA SER A 70 -5.11 -10.10 -0.61
C SER A 70 -6.42 -9.45 -0.18
N ARG A 71 -7.47 -10.26 0.02
CA ARG A 71 -8.67 -9.84 0.76
C ARG A 71 -8.41 -9.63 2.26
N GLY A 72 -7.26 -10.10 2.73
CA GLY A 72 -6.69 -9.87 4.05
C GLY A 72 -5.94 -8.53 4.19
N ALA A 73 -5.67 -7.80 3.09
CA ALA A 73 -4.91 -6.55 3.13
C ALA A 73 -5.58 -5.47 4.00
N GLU A 74 -4.77 -4.61 4.60
CA GLU A 74 -5.20 -3.65 5.64
C GLU A 74 -6.37 -2.75 5.19
N ILE A 75 -6.36 -2.29 3.94
CA ILE A 75 -7.38 -1.37 3.42
C ILE A 75 -8.75 -2.05 3.33
N MET A 76 -8.74 -3.37 3.13
CA MET A 76 -9.93 -4.21 3.08
C MET A 76 -10.53 -4.42 4.48
N LYS A 77 -9.73 -4.19 5.54
CA LYS A 77 -10.10 -4.39 6.95
C LYS A 77 -10.32 -3.09 7.73
N ALA A 78 -9.77 -1.96 7.28
CA ALA A 78 -9.85 -0.70 8.01
C ALA A 78 -11.31 -0.23 8.17
N GLY A 79 -11.74 0.12 9.38
CA GLY A 79 -13.10 0.56 9.73
C GLY A 79 -13.45 1.98 9.28
N VAL A 80 -13.28 2.27 7.99
CA VAL A 80 -13.69 3.55 7.36
C VAL A 80 -15.09 3.40 6.78
N GLU A 81 -15.96 4.40 6.99
CA GLU A 81 -17.26 4.47 6.30
C GLU A 81 -17.05 4.72 4.80
N ALA A 82 -17.11 3.63 4.02
CA ALA A 82 -17.02 3.67 2.57
C ALA A 82 -17.84 2.53 1.96
N ASP A 83 -18.55 2.81 0.86
CA ASP A 83 -19.33 1.81 0.13
C ASP A 83 -18.44 0.76 -0.54
N ARG A 84 -17.23 1.16 -0.95
CA ARG A 84 -16.27 0.31 -1.65
C ARG A 84 -14.85 0.50 -1.14
N ARG A 85 -14.07 -0.58 -1.23
CA ARG A 85 -12.65 -0.64 -0.90
C ARG A 85 -11.93 -1.18 -2.12
N PHE A 86 -10.90 -0.48 -2.57
CA PHE A 86 -10.10 -0.90 -3.71
C PHE A 86 -8.65 -1.06 -3.31
N ASN A 87 -8.13 -2.27 -3.46
CA ASN A 87 -6.71 -2.51 -3.38
C ASN A 87 -6.13 -2.46 -4.80
N LEU A 88 -5.39 -1.39 -5.13
CA LEU A 88 -4.69 -1.30 -6.41
C LEU A 88 -3.19 -1.56 -6.27
N ALA A 89 -2.71 -1.75 -5.04
CA ALA A 89 -1.32 -2.04 -4.77
C ALA A 89 -0.88 -3.33 -5.46
N CYS A 90 0.44 -3.46 -5.64
CA CYS A 90 1.02 -4.56 -6.38
C CYS A 90 2.39 -4.90 -5.82
N SER A 91 2.60 -6.16 -5.45
CA SER A 91 3.90 -6.64 -5.00
C SER A 91 5.03 -6.31 -5.98
N GLY A 92 6.17 -5.88 -5.43
CA GLY A 92 7.33 -5.44 -6.20
C GLY A 92 7.15 -4.11 -6.94
N ALA A 93 6.07 -3.37 -6.70
CA ALA A 93 5.94 -2.02 -7.24
C ALA A 93 6.98 -1.08 -6.61
N ASN A 94 7.60 -0.26 -7.45
CA ASN A 94 8.37 0.91 -7.04
C ASN A 94 7.59 2.18 -7.44
N SER A 95 8.15 3.36 -7.17
CA SER A 95 7.50 4.64 -7.49
C SER A 95 7.11 4.75 -8.98
N ASP A 96 7.91 4.18 -9.89
CA ASP A 96 7.61 4.22 -11.32
C ASP A 96 6.46 3.31 -11.73
N LYS A 97 6.48 2.05 -11.26
CA LYS A 97 5.39 1.10 -11.49
C LYS A 97 4.06 1.63 -10.94
N LEU A 98 4.05 2.22 -9.74
CA LEU A 98 2.83 2.81 -9.18
C LEU A 98 2.24 3.87 -10.13
N ARG A 99 3.07 4.80 -10.64
CA ARG A 99 2.63 5.84 -11.57
C ARG A 99 2.04 5.26 -12.85
N ASN A 100 2.68 4.24 -13.41
CA ASN A 100 2.32 3.69 -14.72
C ASN A 100 1.17 2.67 -14.66
N GLU A 101 1.05 1.92 -13.57
CA GLU A 101 0.14 0.77 -13.48
C GLU A 101 -1.06 1.04 -12.56
N GLN A 102 -0.90 1.84 -11.50
CA GLN A 102 -1.94 2.04 -10.48
C GLN A 102 -2.72 3.34 -10.67
N LEU A 103 -2.07 4.44 -11.09
CA LEU A 103 -2.76 5.72 -11.30
C LEU A 103 -3.82 5.71 -12.41
N PRO A 104 -3.67 4.99 -13.54
CA PRO A 104 -4.76 4.85 -14.51
C PRO A 104 -6.02 4.25 -13.89
N ARG A 105 -5.86 3.25 -13.02
CA ARG A 105 -6.96 2.59 -12.30
C ARG A 105 -7.57 3.49 -11.23
N LEU A 106 -6.74 4.28 -10.53
CA LEU A 106 -7.23 5.32 -9.61
C LEU A 106 -8.13 6.33 -10.34
N ARG A 107 -7.74 6.77 -11.55
CA ARG A 107 -8.55 7.68 -12.37
C ARG A 107 -9.91 7.09 -12.72
N GLU A 108 -9.96 5.80 -13.09
CA GLU A 108 -11.23 5.09 -13.35
C GLU A 108 -12.15 5.06 -12.11
N ILE A 109 -11.57 4.78 -10.93
CA ILE A 109 -12.31 4.78 -9.66
C ILE A 109 -12.80 6.19 -9.32
N ALA A 110 -11.93 7.20 -9.40
CA ALA A 110 -12.23 8.59 -9.11
C ALA A 110 -13.29 9.19 -10.07
N GLY A 111 -13.41 8.64 -11.29
CA GLY A 111 -14.48 8.98 -12.23
C GLY A 111 -15.85 8.37 -11.89
N SER A 112 -15.91 7.36 -11.01
CA SER A 112 -17.13 6.57 -10.76
C SER A 112 -17.55 6.48 -9.28
N HIS A 113 -16.66 6.85 -8.36
CA HIS A 113 -16.86 6.80 -6.91
C HIS A 113 -16.28 8.05 -6.26
N ARG A 114 -16.92 8.55 -5.20
CA ARG A 114 -16.36 9.59 -4.33
C ARG A 114 -15.27 8.98 -3.44
N VAL A 115 -14.02 9.00 -3.90
CA VAL A 115 -12.85 8.65 -3.08
C VAL A 115 -12.76 9.56 -1.85
N VAL A 116 -12.77 8.97 -0.65
CA VAL A 116 -12.67 9.69 0.63
C VAL A 116 -11.31 9.54 1.30
N ALA A 117 -10.57 8.47 1.00
CA ALA A 117 -9.20 8.27 1.45
C ALA A 117 -8.38 7.48 0.44
N ILE A 118 -7.11 7.85 0.31
CA ILE A 118 -6.08 7.14 -0.44
C ILE A 118 -4.92 6.88 0.52
N VAL A 119 -4.56 5.61 0.70
CA VAL A 119 -3.42 5.19 1.53
C VAL A 119 -2.31 4.67 0.60
N VAL A 120 -1.10 5.19 0.77
CA VAL A 120 0.03 4.92 -0.10
C VAL A 120 1.20 4.36 0.71
N GLY A 121 1.61 3.14 0.41
CA GLY A 121 2.85 2.52 0.93
C GLY A 121 3.81 2.23 -0.22
N ILE A 122 4.81 3.10 -0.42
CA ILE A 122 5.76 2.99 -1.54
C ILE A 122 7.11 3.60 -1.17
N GLY A 123 8.19 3.02 -1.68
CA GLY A 123 9.54 3.55 -1.52
C GLY A 123 10.60 2.50 -1.23
N ALA A 124 10.26 1.43 -0.52
CA ALA A 124 11.21 0.37 -0.17
C ALA A 124 11.84 -0.32 -1.39
N ASN A 125 11.08 -0.41 -2.49
CA ASN A 125 11.51 -0.98 -3.77
C ASN A 125 12.18 0.01 -4.73
N ASP A 126 12.34 1.29 -4.34
CA ASP A 126 13.09 2.28 -5.14
C ASP A 126 14.61 2.10 -4.93
N ASP A 127 15.32 3.12 -4.49
CA ASP A 127 16.74 3.05 -4.15
C ASP A 127 17.09 2.20 -2.91
N PRO A 128 16.25 2.10 -1.86
CA PRO A 128 16.56 1.27 -0.70
C PRO A 128 16.78 -0.19 -1.09
N ARG A 129 15.95 -0.70 -2.01
CA ARG A 129 15.99 -2.09 -2.51
C ARG A 129 15.92 -3.09 -1.35
N PHE A 130 14.92 -2.92 -0.49
CA PHE A 130 14.83 -3.64 0.78
C PHE A 130 14.89 -5.17 0.61
N SER A 131 14.20 -5.72 -0.39
CA SER A 131 14.27 -7.17 -0.71
C SER A 131 15.67 -7.65 -1.10
N GLU A 132 16.46 -6.83 -1.80
CA GLU A 132 17.85 -7.17 -2.11
C GLU A 132 18.73 -7.19 -0.84
N ILE A 133 18.45 -6.31 0.12
CA ILE A 133 19.16 -6.28 1.40
C ILE A 133 18.82 -7.53 2.21
N LEU A 134 17.54 -7.90 2.31
CA LEU A 134 17.11 -9.14 2.97
C LEU A 134 17.79 -10.37 2.36
N ASN A 135 17.83 -10.46 1.02
CA ASN A 135 18.53 -11.56 0.32
C ASN A 135 20.03 -11.59 0.65
N LYS A 136 20.70 -10.43 0.69
CA LYS A 136 22.10 -10.35 1.11
C LYS A 136 22.31 -10.79 2.55
N CYS A 137 21.40 -10.45 3.46
CA CYS A 137 21.48 -10.87 4.86
C CYS A 137 21.22 -12.35 5.04
N PHE A 138 20.28 -12.93 4.27
CA PHE A 138 20.08 -14.38 4.18
C PHE A 138 21.34 -15.10 3.69
N GLU A 139 21.95 -14.64 2.60
CA GLU A 139 23.20 -15.21 2.08
C GLU A 139 24.37 -15.08 3.07
N ALA A 140 24.48 -13.92 3.74
CA ALA A 140 25.51 -13.67 4.74
C ALA A 140 25.34 -14.59 5.96
N TRP A 141 24.10 -14.81 6.41
CA TRP A 141 23.80 -15.80 7.45
C TRP A 141 24.32 -17.19 7.08
N GLY A 142 24.04 -17.66 5.85
CA GLY A 142 24.52 -18.96 5.36
C GLY A 142 26.05 -19.05 5.27
N LYS A 143 26.71 -17.95 4.88
CA LYS A 143 28.18 -17.82 4.82
C LYS A 143 28.82 -17.54 6.19
N ARG A 144 28.02 -17.39 7.26
CA ARG A 144 28.45 -16.96 8.60
C ARG A 144 29.24 -15.64 8.57
N SER A 145 28.83 -14.73 7.70
CA SER A 145 29.42 -13.41 7.49
C SER A 145 28.43 -12.29 7.83
N ASP A 146 28.90 -11.05 7.72
CA ASP A 146 28.13 -9.84 8.01
C ASP A 146 27.48 -9.25 6.77
N CYS A 147 26.20 -8.84 6.86
CA CYS A 147 25.55 -8.10 5.78
C CYS A 147 25.57 -6.59 6.03
N THR A 148 25.49 -6.17 7.31
CA THR A 148 25.41 -4.76 7.72
C THR A 148 26.54 -3.92 7.16
N SER A 149 27.79 -4.38 7.31
CA SER A 149 28.99 -3.72 6.79
C SER A 149 28.96 -3.47 5.28
N ALA A 150 28.24 -4.29 4.51
CA ALA A 150 28.08 -4.13 3.07
C ALA A 150 26.93 -3.20 2.67
N VAL A 151 25.95 -2.96 3.55
CA VAL A 151 24.71 -2.22 3.22
C VAL A 151 24.58 -0.89 3.95
N ALA A 152 24.94 -0.82 5.24
CA ALA A 152 24.79 0.34 6.09
C ALA A 152 25.49 1.60 5.55
N PRO A 153 26.73 1.55 5.01
CA PRO A 153 27.43 2.75 4.54
C PRO A 153 26.69 3.51 3.41
N GLU A 154 25.88 2.82 2.62
CA GLU A 154 25.14 3.39 1.50
C GLU A 154 23.66 3.62 1.81
N TRP A 155 23.16 3.14 2.96
CA TRP A 155 21.74 3.17 3.30
C TRP A 155 21.17 4.58 3.30
N SER A 156 21.80 5.50 4.02
CA SER A 156 21.35 6.90 4.07
C SER A 156 21.29 7.55 2.69
N LYS A 157 22.27 7.24 1.81
CA LYS A 157 22.29 7.77 0.44
C LYS A 157 21.15 7.17 -0.39
N ARG A 158 20.83 5.89 -0.22
CA ARG A 158 19.69 5.23 -0.88
C ARG A 158 18.37 5.84 -0.45
N VAL A 159 18.14 6.01 0.86
CA VAL A 159 16.94 6.66 1.37
C VAL A 159 16.81 8.09 0.83
N LYS A 160 17.90 8.87 0.83
CA LYS A 160 17.89 10.23 0.25
C LYS A 160 17.51 10.26 -1.24
N ARG A 161 17.92 9.26 -2.03
CA ARG A 161 17.53 9.15 -3.45
C ARG A 161 16.10 8.67 -3.66
N MET A 162 15.54 7.92 -2.70
CA MET A 162 14.13 7.51 -2.68
C MET A 162 13.19 8.70 -2.51
N VAL A 163 13.49 9.63 -1.60
CA VAL A 163 12.60 10.75 -1.23
C VAL A 163 12.02 11.50 -2.44
N PRO A 164 12.81 12.01 -3.40
CA PRO A 164 12.25 12.71 -4.56
C PRO A 164 11.41 11.82 -5.48
N LYS A 165 11.66 10.50 -5.53
CA LYS A 165 10.85 9.57 -6.33
C LYS A 165 9.47 9.38 -5.72
N VAL A 166 9.39 9.22 -4.40
CA VAL A 166 8.13 9.11 -3.66
C VAL A 166 7.36 10.43 -3.72
N GLU A 167 8.04 11.56 -3.51
CA GLU A 167 7.47 12.91 -3.65
C GLU A 167 6.81 13.10 -5.04
N ASN A 168 7.53 12.78 -6.11
CA ASN A 168 7.00 12.86 -7.48
C ASN A 168 5.78 11.95 -7.69
N THR A 169 5.79 10.75 -7.12
CA THR A 169 4.65 9.83 -7.18
C THR A 169 3.43 10.37 -6.45
N LEU A 170 3.60 10.95 -5.26
CA LEU A 170 2.49 11.53 -4.50
C LEU A 170 1.93 12.79 -5.17
N ASN A 171 2.78 13.59 -5.80
CA ASN A 171 2.34 14.69 -6.66
C ASN A 171 1.54 14.18 -7.87
N ALA A 172 1.92 13.05 -8.46
CA ALA A 172 1.16 12.42 -9.53
C ALA A 172 -0.19 11.84 -9.06
N VAL A 173 -0.28 11.32 -7.83
CA VAL A 173 -1.57 10.95 -7.19
C VAL A 173 -2.46 12.17 -7.07
N ARG A 174 -1.95 13.27 -6.50
CA ARG A 174 -2.68 14.55 -6.39
C ARG A 174 -3.15 15.04 -7.75
N GLN A 175 -2.28 15.03 -8.75
CA GLN A 175 -2.63 15.44 -10.11
C GLN A 175 -3.74 14.54 -10.70
N THR A 176 -3.64 13.22 -10.54
CA THR A 176 -4.66 12.27 -11.01
C THR A 176 -6.03 12.55 -10.40
N MET A 177 -6.07 12.91 -9.12
CA MET A 177 -7.31 13.28 -8.44
C MET A 177 -7.84 14.64 -8.92
N ARG A 178 -6.98 15.65 -9.10
CA ARG A 178 -7.39 16.96 -9.66
C ARG A 178 -7.89 16.85 -11.11
N ASP A 179 -7.24 16.03 -11.93
CA ASP A 179 -7.70 15.69 -13.29
C ASP A 179 -9.09 15.03 -13.27
N SER A 180 -9.40 14.34 -12.16
CA SER A 180 -10.71 13.74 -11.90
C SER A 180 -11.65 14.69 -11.13
N SER A 181 -11.39 16.01 -11.15
CA SER A 181 -12.22 17.04 -10.50
C SER A 181 -12.36 16.87 -8.98
N TYR A 182 -11.29 16.48 -8.29
CA TYR A 182 -11.18 16.58 -6.83
C TYR A 182 -10.39 17.81 -6.41
N LEU A 183 -10.84 18.46 -5.35
CA LEU A 183 -10.01 19.31 -4.51
C LEU A 183 -9.18 18.44 -3.55
N ASP A 184 -7.97 18.90 -3.23
CA ASP A 184 -7.08 18.17 -2.32
C ASP A 184 -7.67 17.96 -0.91
N SER A 185 -8.65 18.79 -0.52
CA SER A 185 -9.36 18.74 0.76
C SER A 185 -10.54 17.76 0.79
N GLU A 186 -10.98 17.22 -0.35
CA GLU A 186 -12.15 16.32 -0.41
C GLU A 186 -11.83 14.87 -0.04
N TYR A 187 -10.54 14.54 0.06
CA TYR A 187 -10.09 13.21 0.43
C TYR A 187 -8.81 13.28 1.26
N GLN A 188 -8.61 12.26 2.07
CA GLN A 188 -7.38 12.11 2.83
C GLN A 188 -6.31 11.43 1.97
N LEU A 189 -5.11 12.00 1.89
CA LEU A 189 -3.94 11.33 1.33
C LEU A 189 -3.01 10.95 2.48
N VAL A 190 -2.87 9.65 2.73
CA VAL A 190 -2.02 9.08 3.78
C VAL A 190 -0.83 8.38 3.14
N VAL A 191 0.37 8.67 3.63
CA VAL A 191 1.59 7.91 3.35
C VAL A 191 1.88 7.04 4.55
N GLN A 192 1.92 5.74 4.36
CA GLN A 192 2.24 4.76 5.39
C GLN A 192 3.71 4.32 5.25
N SER A 193 4.44 4.23 6.36
CA SER A 193 5.79 3.68 6.37
C SER A 193 5.80 2.15 6.51
N TYR A 194 6.96 1.56 6.80
CA TYR A 194 7.15 0.12 6.88
C TYR A 194 7.49 -0.28 8.32
N ALA A 195 7.04 -1.46 8.73
CA ALA A 195 7.44 -2.06 10.00
C ALA A 195 8.71 -2.90 9.84
N ALA A 196 9.47 -3.05 10.93
CA ALA A 196 10.52 -4.07 10.98
C ALA A 196 9.87 -5.45 11.13
N PRO A 197 10.01 -6.36 10.15
CA PRO A 197 9.31 -7.65 10.18
C PRO A 197 10.00 -8.69 11.05
N VAL A 198 11.21 -8.41 11.53
CA VAL A 198 12.08 -9.30 12.31
C VAL A 198 12.80 -8.49 13.39
N SER A 199 13.18 -9.15 14.49
CA SER A 199 13.76 -8.51 15.66
C SER A 199 15.04 -9.21 16.14
N PRO A 200 16.06 -8.47 16.62
CA PRO A 200 17.21 -9.09 17.27
C PRO A 200 16.85 -9.86 18.55
N LYS A 201 15.64 -9.62 19.10
CA LYS A 201 15.09 -10.27 20.28
C LYS A 201 14.50 -11.67 20.01
N MET A 202 14.43 -12.13 18.76
CA MET A 202 13.90 -13.46 18.46
C MET A 202 14.71 -14.58 19.15
N PRO A 203 14.10 -15.73 19.47
CA PRO A 203 14.82 -16.87 20.00
C PRO A 203 15.93 -17.35 19.06
N ARG A 204 17.15 -17.56 19.59
CA ARG A 204 18.29 -18.08 18.80
C ARG A 204 17.99 -19.43 18.15
N SER A 205 17.11 -20.24 18.75
CA SER A 205 16.65 -21.52 18.21
C SER A 205 15.89 -21.39 16.89
N LEU A 206 15.37 -20.20 16.56
CA LEU A 206 14.66 -19.91 15.31
C LEU A 206 15.51 -19.16 14.28
N GLN A 207 16.80 -18.88 14.58
CA GLN A 207 17.73 -18.27 13.62
C GLN A 207 18.28 -19.30 12.62
N ASN A 208 17.38 -19.99 11.91
CA ASN A 208 17.68 -21.03 10.93
C ASN A 208 16.59 -21.13 9.87
N LEU A 209 16.76 -22.07 8.93
CA LEU A 209 15.85 -22.27 7.79
C LEU A 209 14.43 -22.71 8.18
N SER A 210 14.19 -23.13 9.43
CA SER A 210 12.84 -23.42 9.94
C SER A 210 12.12 -22.18 10.49
N GLY A 211 12.79 -21.02 10.50
CA GLY A 211 12.26 -19.77 11.04
C GLY A 211 12.81 -18.56 10.28
N CYS A 212 13.74 -17.85 10.91
CA CYS A 212 14.25 -16.56 10.46
C CYS A 212 15.78 -16.61 10.37
N PRO A 213 16.35 -17.09 9.25
CA PRO A 213 17.80 -17.29 9.07
C PRO A 213 18.54 -15.94 8.88
N LEU A 214 18.62 -15.16 9.95
CA LEU A 214 19.21 -13.82 10.01
C LEU A 214 20.05 -13.71 11.28
N ARG A 215 21.17 -12.98 11.22
CA ARG A 215 22.06 -12.80 12.37
C ARG A 215 21.54 -11.68 13.27
N THR A 216 21.63 -11.86 14.59
CA THR A 216 21.22 -10.83 15.57
C THR A 216 21.82 -9.45 15.28
N THR A 217 23.12 -9.37 15.01
CA THR A 217 23.82 -8.09 14.76
C THR A 217 23.30 -7.37 13.51
N ASP A 218 22.89 -8.12 12.49
CA ASP A 218 22.31 -7.52 11.29
C ASP A 218 20.90 -6.96 11.57
N LEU A 219 20.17 -7.58 12.50
CA LEU A 219 18.83 -7.15 12.88
C LEU A 219 18.82 -5.96 13.83
N GLU A 220 19.84 -5.82 14.68
CA GLU A 220 20.06 -4.63 15.49
C GLU A 220 20.12 -3.39 14.59
N TRP A 221 20.95 -3.42 13.54
CA TRP A 221 21.01 -2.35 12.56
C TRP A 221 19.68 -2.10 11.83
N VAL A 222 18.95 -3.16 11.44
CA VAL A 222 17.66 -3.02 10.76
C VAL A 222 16.64 -2.28 11.62
N VAL A 223 16.50 -2.66 12.89
CA VAL A 223 15.50 -2.12 13.81
C VAL A 223 15.90 -0.73 14.34
N GLU A 224 17.18 -0.52 14.63
CA GLU A 224 17.65 0.72 15.27
C GLU A 224 17.95 1.85 14.28
N GLU A 225 18.36 1.50 13.06
CA GLU A 225 18.79 2.50 12.06
C GLU A 225 17.99 2.40 10.76
N ALA A 226 17.92 1.21 10.15
CA ALA A 226 17.49 1.11 8.76
C ALA A 226 16.01 1.48 8.57
N VAL A 227 15.12 0.85 9.33
CA VAL A 227 13.68 1.10 9.28
C VAL A 227 13.32 2.51 9.76
N PRO A 228 13.88 3.02 10.88
CA PRO A 228 13.68 4.42 11.28
C PRO A 228 14.13 5.44 10.22
N GLU A 229 15.29 5.24 9.58
CA GLU A 229 15.75 6.16 8.53
C GLU A 229 14.84 6.12 7.29
N LEU A 230 14.39 4.92 6.88
CA LEU A 230 13.40 4.78 5.80
C LEU A 230 12.10 5.50 6.13
N SER A 231 11.57 5.31 7.34
CA SER A 231 10.35 5.97 7.81
C SER A 231 10.49 7.49 7.78
N ASN A 232 11.62 8.03 8.24
CA ASN A 232 11.91 9.47 8.19
C ASN A 232 12.02 10.01 6.75
N GLY A 233 12.57 9.23 5.82
CA GLY A 233 12.56 9.57 4.40
C GLY A 233 11.15 9.69 3.82
N LEU A 234 10.27 8.74 4.16
CA LEU A 234 8.87 8.74 3.73
C LEU A 234 8.08 9.88 4.38
N ARG A 235 8.30 10.16 5.67
CA ARG A 235 7.74 11.32 6.38
C ARG A 235 8.12 12.63 5.70
N THR A 236 9.37 12.74 5.26
CA THR A 236 9.86 13.90 4.49
C THR A 236 9.12 14.03 3.16
N ALA A 237 8.99 12.95 2.39
CA ALA A 237 8.27 12.96 1.12
C ALA A 237 6.78 13.33 1.30
N ALA A 238 6.12 12.75 2.31
CA ALA A 238 4.72 13.04 2.65
C ALA A 238 4.50 14.52 3.00
N SER A 239 5.40 15.08 3.82
CA SER A 239 5.32 16.49 4.26
C SER A 239 5.43 17.47 3.08
N LYS A 240 6.31 17.20 2.11
CA LYS A 240 6.52 18.06 0.93
C LYS A 240 5.28 18.21 0.04
N VAL A 241 4.40 17.21 0.04
CA VAL A 241 3.16 17.22 -0.75
C VAL A 241 1.90 17.46 0.12
N GLY A 242 2.11 17.75 1.40
CA GLY A 242 1.01 17.94 2.35
C GLY A 242 0.15 16.70 2.57
N ALA A 243 0.69 15.49 2.41
CA ALA A 243 0.04 14.26 2.81
C ALA A 243 0.13 14.06 4.34
N ARG A 244 -0.80 13.28 4.90
CA ARG A 244 -0.72 12.78 6.27
C ARG A 244 0.27 11.61 6.33
N PHE A 245 0.92 11.39 7.47
CA PHE A 245 1.93 10.34 7.61
C PHE A 245 1.60 9.36 8.74
N LEU A 246 1.55 8.07 8.43
CA LEU A 246 1.34 6.99 9.39
C LEU A 246 2.63 6.16 9.54
N ASP A 247 3.25 6.24 10.70
CA ASP A 247 4.52 5.58 10.99
C ASP A 247 4.31 4.15 11.51
N LEU A 248 4.79 3.16 10.77
CA LEU A 248 4.77 1.75 11.15
C LEU A 248 6.10 1.23 11.69
N ALA A 249 7.14 2.05 11.83
CA ALA A 249 8.48 1.58 12.20
C ALA A 249 8.50 0.70 13.46
N ARG A 250 7.61 1.02 14.41
CA ARG A 250 7.44 0.32 15.70
C ARG A 250 6.21 -0.59 15.76
N ALA A 251 5.47 -0.72 14.66
CA ALA A 251 4.21 -1.46 14.65
C ALA A 251 4.40 -2.93 14.97
N GLY A 252 5.53 -3.53 14.61
CA GLY A 252 5.77 -4.96 14.85
C GLY A 252 6.32 -5.32 16.23
N GLU A 253 6.62 -4.37 17.11
CA GLU A 253 7.35 -4.63 18.36
C GLU A 253 6.70 -5.74 19.21
N GLY A 254 7.42 -6.84 19.46
CA GLY A 254 6.93 -7.99 20.23
C GLY A 254 6.07 -8.98 19.43
N HIS A 255 5.79 -8.68 18.16
CA HIS A 255 4.99 -9.49 17.24
C HIS A 255 5.71 -9.72 15.90
N GLU A 256 7.02 -9.48 15.83
CA GLU A 256 7.83 -9.72 14.66
C GLU A 256 7.86 -11.22 14.29
N ALA A 257 8.27 -11.56 13.07
CA ALA A 257 8.48 -12.95 12.68
C ALA A 257 9.49 -13.62 13.61
N CYS A 258 9.19 -14.86 13.99
CA CYS A 258 9.92 -15.64 15.00
C CYS A 258 9.87 -15.10 16.44
N ALA A 259 9.23 -13.95 16.73
CA ALA A 259 9.14 -13.43 18.09
C ALA A 259 8.25 -14.30 19.00
N GLY A 260 7.27 -15.00 18.43
CA GLY A 260 6.37 -15.89 19.16
C GLY A 260 6.99 -17.22 19.61
N GLY A 261 8.22 -17.52 19.18
CA GLY A 261 8.88 -18.77 19.55
C GLY A 261 8.13 -19.99 19.04
N ASP A 262 7.65 -20.83 19.94
CA ASP A 262 6.88 -22.03 19.61
C ASP A 262 5.42 -21.71 19.25
N ASP A 263 4.93 -20.49 19.52
CA ASP A 263 3.59 -20.02 19.17
C ASP A 263 3.64 -18.98 18.04
N PRO A 264 3.65 -19.40 16.75
CA PRO A 264 3.61 -18.47 15.63
C PRO A 264 2.28 -17.69 15.55
N GLY A 265 1.24 -18.07 16.30
CA GLY A 265 -0.07 -17.42 16.27
C GLY A 265 -0.07 -15.99 16.80
N THR A 266 0.95 -15.61 17.59
CA THR A 266 1.12 -14.24 18.08
C THR A 266 1.88 -13.34 17.11
N GLU A 267 2.47 -13.90 16.05
CA GLU A 267 3.30 -13.15 15.09
C GLU A 267 2.42 -12.42 14.07
N TRP A 268 2.82 -11.20 13.71
CA TRP A 268 2.15 -10.35 12.72
C TRP A 268 2.84 -10.39 11.37
N PHE A 269 3.97 -11.08 11.28
CA PHE A 269 4.75 -11.22 10.05
C PHE A 269 4.99 -12.69 9.75
N THR A 270 5.07 -13.01 8.47
CA THR A 270 5.49 -14.33 8.02
C THR A 270 6.96 -14.57 8.35
N ARG A 271 7.30 -15.80 8.72
CA ARG A 271 8.70 -16.27 8.82
C ARG A 271 9.28 -16.44 7.40
N LEU A 272 10.42 -17.15 7.27
CA LEU A 272 10.82 -17.66 5.97
C LEU A 272 9.70 -18.54 5.40
N SER A 273 9.04 -18.04 4.37
CA SER A 273 7.95 -18.73 3.67
C SER A 273 8.49 -19.23 2.34
N VAL A 274 8.38 -20.53 2.13
CA VAL A 274 8.80 -21.19 0.89
C VAL A 274 7.57 -21.77 0.21
N ASP A 275 7.24 -21.26 -0.98
CA ASP A 275 6.29 -21.92 -1.87
C ASP A 275 6.96 -23.15 -2.51
N TRP A 276 6.84 -24.29 -1.83
CA TRP A 276 7.43 -25.56 -2.27
C TRP A 276 6.83 -26.07 -3.57
N GLU A 277 5.55 -25.78 -3.83
CA GLU A 277 4.89 -26.16 -5.08
C GLU A 277 5.41 -25.27 -6.22
N GLY A 278 5.49 -23.96 -6.00
CA GLY A 278 6.07 -23.00 -6.93
C GLY A 278 7.56 -23.21 -7.22
N LEU A 279 8.34 -23.79 -6.30
CA LEU A 279 9.74 -24.17 -6.55
C LEU A 279 9.89 -25.26 -7.62
N THR A 280 8.87 -26.09 -7.82
CA THR A 280 8.90 -27.15 -8.85
C THR A 280 8.50 -26.63 -10.24
N ASP A 281 7.96 -25.41 -10.32
CA ASP A 281 7.62 -24.72 -11.56
C ASP A 281 8.66 -23.63 -11.88
N GLN A 282 9.36 -23.78 -13.01
CA GLN A 282 10.36 -22.80 -13.46
C GLN A 282 9.81 -21.38 -13.64
N ARG A 283 8.50 -21.22 -13.83
CA ARG A 283 7.83 -19.91 -13.95
C ARG A 283 7.54 -19.25 -12.60
N ARG A 284 7.49 -20.03 -11.53
CA ARG A 284 7.15 -19.57 -10.17
C ARG A 284 8.34 -19.60 -9.22
N SER A 285 9.41 -20.32 -9.55
CA SER A 285 10.56 -20.51 -8.67
C SER A 285 11.27 -19.21 -8.24
N SER A 286 11.25 -18.15 -9.07
CA SER A 286 11.79 -16.83 -8.69
C SER A 286 10.95 -16.08 -7.65
N HIS A 287 9.71 -16.52 -7.42
CA HIS A 287 8.75 -15.97 -6.47
C HIS A 287 8.60 -16.83 -5.21
N ALA A 288 9.34 -17.94 -5.10
CA ALA A 288 9.15 -18.93 -4.05
C ALA A 288 9.36 -18.43 -2.62
N LEU A 289 10.12 -17.35 -2.44
CA LEU A 289 10.37 -16.73 -1.13
C LEU A 289 9.62 -15.40 -0.94
N GLN A 290 8.80 -14.98 -1.91
CA GLN A 290 8.28 -13.63 -2.02
C GLN A 290 7.44 -13.22 -0.80
N GLN A 291 6.71 -14.17 -0.22
CA GLN A 291 5.86 -13.94 0.94
C GLN A 291 6.64 -13.87 2.26
N SER A 292 7.96 -14.09 2.28
CA SER A 292 8.75 -14.06 3.51
C SER A 292 8.81 -12.65 4.11
N PHE A 293 8.71 -12.55 5.43
CA PHE A 293 8.88 -11.30 6.18
C PHE A 293 7.93 -10.16 5.78
N HIS A 294 6.72 -10.51 5.35
CA HIS A 294 5.63 -9.56 5.10
C HIS A 294 4.60 -9.63 6.22
N PRO A 295 3.77 -8.60 6.44
CA PRO A 295 2.63 -8.72 7.34
C PRO A 295 1.75 -9.90 6.92
N ASN A 296 1.43 -10.79 7.87
CA ASN A 296 0.48 -11.86 7.64
C ASN A 296 -0.96 -11.33 7.83
N ALA A 297 -1.98 -12.19 7.70
CA ALA A 297 -3.38 -11.78 7.85
C ALA A 297 -3.67 -11.08 9.19
N ARG A 298 -3.03 -11.55 10.28
CA ARG A 298 -3.13 -10.92 11.61
C ARG A 298 -2.43 -9.56 11.64
N GLY A 299 -1.24 -9.45 11.06
CA GLY A 299 -0.52 -8.18 10.95
C GLY A 299 -1.33 -7.13 10.19
N HIS A 300 -1.93 -7.49 9.06
CA HIS A 300 -2.80 -6.57 8.32
C HIS A 300 -4.07 -6.17 9.09
N GLU A 301 -4.67 -7.08 9.85
CA GLU A 301 -5.79 -6.74 10.74
C GLU A 301 -5.37 -5.70 11.81
N GLN A 302 -4.19 -5.89 12.40
CA GLN A 302 -3.65 -4.96 13.40
C GLN A 302 -3.30 -3.59 12.78
N ILE A 303 -2.65 -3.57 11.62
CA ILE A 303 -2.34 -2.31 10.93
C ILE A 303 -3.64 -1.62 10.51
N ALA A 304 -4.63 -2.36 10.02
CA ALA A 304 -5.95 -1.82 9.71
C ALA A 304 -6.63 -1.16 10.91
N ARG A 305 -6.49 -1.71 12.12
CA ARG A 305 -7.01 -1.10 13.35
C ARG A 305 -6.37 0.26 13.61
N CYS A 306 -5.04 0.34 13.57
CA CYS A 306 -4.34 1.62 13.74
C CYS A 306 -4.68 2.63 12.61
N LEU A 307 -4.73 2.17 11.36
CA LEU A 307 -5.13 2.99 10.21
C LEU A 307 -6.56 3.53 10.36
N THR A 308 -7.47 2.73 10.92
CA THR A 308 -8.85 3.15 11.23
C THR A 308 -8.85 4.31 12.21
N GLU A 309 -8.10 4.17 13.31
CA GLU A 309 -7.95 5.23 14.30
C GLU A 309 -7.32 6.48 13.68
N PHE A 310 -6.30 6.32 12.82
CA PHE A 310 -5.65 7.45 12.16
C PHE A 310 -6.57 8.20 11.20
N LEU A 311 -7.34 7.49 10.37
CA LEU A 311 -8.27 8.10 9.44
C LEU A 311 -9.43 8.83 10.14
N ALA A 312 -9.76 8.44 11.36
CA ALA A 312 -10.73 9.12 12.23
C ALA A 312 -10.14 10.32 13.00
N ALA A 313 -8.81 10.37 13.14
CA ALA A 313 -8.07 11.47 13.77
C ALA A 313 -7.86 12.64 12.78
N ASP A 314 -7.66 13.86 13.31
CA ASP A 314 -7.35 15.08 12.53
C ASP A 314 -5.84 15.31 12.36
N GLU A 315 -5.03 14.50 13.05
CA GLU A 315 -3.60 14.66 13.20
C GLU A 315 -2.87 14.44 11.87
N ARG A 316 -1.91 15.31 11.57
CA ARG A 316 -1.12 15.25 10.34
C ARG A 316 -0.16 14.07 10.32
N ALA A 317 0.25 13.59 11.49
CA ALA A 317 1.10 12.42 11.63
C ALA A 317 0.74 11.65 12.90
N GLY A 318 1.01 10.35 12.88
CA GLY A 318 0.92 9.46 14.05
C GLY A 318 1.75 8.20 13.82
N ALA A 319 1.89 7.40 14.87
CA ALA A 319 2.63 6.15 14.84
C ALA A 319 1.75 4.99 15.32
N CYS A 320 1.87 3.84 14.65
CA CYS A 320 1.26 2.61 15.12
C CYS A 320 2.20 1.92 16.11
N VAL A 321 1.74 1.74 17.34
CA VAL A 321 2.50 1.11 18.42
C VAL A 321 1.67 0.02 19.11
N PRO A 322 2.26 -1.14 19.43
CA PRO A 322 1.60 -2.17 20.21
C PRO A 322 1.13 -1.64 21.57
N ARG A 323 -0.11 -2.00 21.94
CA ARG A 323 -0.73 -1.69 23.23
C ARG A 323 -0.54 -2.85 24.19
N LEU A 324 -0.74 -2.57 25.49
CA LEU A 324 -0.65 -3.56 26.56
C LEU A 324 -1.66 -4.72 26.42
N ASP A 325 -2.76 -4.51 25.70
CA ASP A 325 -3.77 -5.53 25.42
C ASP A 325 -3.40 -6.43 24.22
N GLY A 326 -2.18 -6.29 23.67
CA GLY A 326 -1.68 -7.11 22.56
C GLY A 326 -2.22 -6.71 21.19
N SER A 327 -2.83 -5.53 21.08
CA SER A 327 -3.37 -4.99 19.84
C SER A 327 -2.58 -3.77 19.36
N LEU A 328 -2.60 -3.47 18.06
CA LEU A 328 -1.94 -2.29 17.50
C LEU A 328 -2.87 -1.08 17.53
N GLY A 329 -2.34 0.08 17.94
CA GLY A 329 -3.10 1.30 18.04
C GLY A 329 -2.33 2.54 17.64
N LEU A 330 -3.06 3.62 17.41
CA LEU A 330 -2.49 4.92 17.09
C LEU A 330 -1.92 5.60 18.34
N SER A 331 -0.70 6.11 18.21
CA SER A 331 -0.09 7.10 19.09
C SER A 331 0.13 8.39 18.30
N THR A 332 -0.39 9.51 18.81
CA THR A 332 -0.19 10.85 18.23
C THR A 332 0.84 11.66 19.01
N GLU A 333 1.31 11.14 20.15
CA GLU A 333 2.43 11.73 20.90
C GLU A 333 3.72 11.58 20.10
N SER A 334 4.40 12.72 19.90
CA SER A 334 5.60 12.88 19.07
C SER A 334 6.87 12.53 19.82
#